data_AF-A0A6P1E1U4-F1
#
_entry.id   AF-A0A6P1E1U4-F1
#
_cell.length_a   1.000
_cell.length_b   1.000
_cell.length_c   1.000
_cell.angle_alpha   90.00
_cell.angle_beta   90.00
_cell.angle_gamma   90.00
#
_symmetry.space_group_name_H-M   'P 1'
#
loop_
_entity.id
_entity.type
_entity.pdbx_description
1 polymer ?
#
loop_
_entity_poly.entity_id
_entity_poly.type
_entity_poly.pdbx_seq_one_letter_code
_entity_poly.pdbx_strand_id
1 'polypeptide(L)'
;MSFSTEPTAYHKTVLSDLQGAWSILRDAVVQSAGFPDWQQALFHIDEAMSWESVRNLEVMRQRLLLVRNKLRHAGVPDDVVACLEDVNAVMDETLEALRNGEID
;
A
#
# COMPACT_ATOMS: atom_id res chain seq x y z
N MET A 1 -25.00 -29.87 2.11
CA MET A 1 -24.27 -28.64 2.50
C MET A 1 -22.81 -29.03 2.66
N SER A 2 -21.94 -28.56 1.78
CA SER A 2 -20.50 -28.72 1.91
C SER A 2 -19.99 -27.61 2.83
N PHE A 3 -19.35 -27.97 3.93
CA PHE A 3 -18.64 -27.01 4.76
C PHE A 3 -17.34 -26.64 4.05
N SER A 4 -17.04 -25.34 3.94
CA SER A 4 -15.73 -24.88 3.51
C SER A 4 -14.69 -25.40 4.50
N THR A 5 -13.78 -26.22 4.02
CA THR A 5 -12.65 -26.74 4.81
C THR A 5 -11.54 -25.69 4.77
N GLU A 6 -11.02 -25.32 5.93
CA GLU A 6 -9.94 -24.34 6.04
C GLU A 6 -8.67 -24.91 5.38
N PRO A 7 -8.02 -24.16 4.48
CA PRO A 7 -6.83 -24.66 3.80
C PRO A 7 -5.70 -24.89 4.81
N THR A 8 -4.98 -26.00 4.65
CA THR A 8 -3.87 -26.43 5.53
C THR A 8 -2.66 -25.49 5.50
N ALA A 9 -2.63 -24.52 4.58
CA ALA A 9 -1.63 -23.47 4.50
C ALA A 9 -2.25 -22.20 3.91
N TYR A 10 -1.82 -21.04 4.41
CA TYR A 10 -2.19 -19.74 3.86
C TYR A 10 -1.17 -19.36 2.78
N HIS A 11 -1.59 -19.32 1.52
CA HIS A 11 -0.74 -18.80 0.46
C HIS A 11 -0.77 -17.27 0.54
N LYS A 12 0.38 -16.66 0.88
CA LYS A 12 0.51 -15.20 0.84
C LYS A 12 0.29 -14.76 -0.60
N THR A 13 -0.71 -13.91 -0.80
CA THR A 13 -1.04 -13.35 -2.11
C THR A 13 -0.36 -12.00 -2.27
N VAL A 14 -0.10 -11.61 -3.52
CA VAL A 14 0.42 -10.28 -3.86
C VAL A 14 -0.44 -9.14 -3.28
N LEU A 15 -1.76 -9.37 -3.11
CA LEU A 15 -2.67 -8.44 -2.42
C LEU A 15 -2.35 -8.29 -0.92
N SER A 16 -1.97 -9.40 -0.26
CA SER A 16 -1.56 -9.38 1.15
C SER A 16 -0.20 -8.69 1.31
N ASP A 17 0.70 -8.87 0.36
CA ASP A 17 1.97 -8.14 0.29
C ASP A 17 1.73 -6.64 0.13
N LEU A 18 0.82 -6.24 -0.76
CA LEU A 18 0.47 -4.84 -0.99
C LEU A 18 -0.08 -4.19 0.28
N GLN A 19 -1.04 -4.83 0.96
CA GLN A 19 -1.58 -4.34 2.22
C GLN A 19 -0.53 -4.24 3.32
N GLY A 20 0.41 -5.20 3.36
CA GLY A 20 1.54 -5.17 4.28
C GLY A 20 2.47 -3.99 4.02
N ALA A 21 2.84 -3.76 2.76
CA ALA A 21 3.72 -2.65 2.37
C ALA A 21 3.11 -1.29 2.75
N TRP A 22 1.82 -1.09 2.49
CA TRP A 22 1.12 0.12 2.93
C TRP A 22 1.11 0.32 4.44
N SER A 23 0.94 -0.77 5.20
CA SER A 23 0.94 -0.72 6.66
C SER A 23 2.32 -0.33 7.20
N ILE A 24 3.39 -0.86 6.60
CA ILE A 24 4.77 -0.51 6.93
C ILE A 24 5.05 0.97 6.61
N LEU A 25 4.64 1.45 5.43
CA LEU A 25 4.76 2.87 5.07
C LEU A 25 4.03 3.77 6.06
N ARG A 26 2.80 3.40 6.44
CA ARG A 26 2.02 4.14 7.43
C ARG A 26 2.75 4.25 8.76
N ASP A 27 3.27 3.14 9.27
CA ASP A 27 4.00 3.11 10.54
C ASP A 27 5.29 3.93 10.46
N ALA A 28 6.04 3.87 9.36
CA ALA A 28 7.23 4.68 9.14
C ALA A 28 6.92 6.19 9.19
N VAL A 29 5.81 6.61 8.56
CA VAL A 29 5.35 8.02 8.60
C VAL A 29 4.96 8.44 10.02
N VAL A 30 4.28 7.58 10.78
CA VAL A 30 3.90 7.86 12.17
C VAL A 30 5.11 7.94 13.09
N GLN A 31 6.05 6.99 12.98
CA GLN A 31 7.27 6.96 13.78
C GLN A 31 8.18 8.14 13.52
N SER A 32 8.18 8.63 12.27
CA SER A 32 8.99 9.77 11.85
C SER A 32 8.23 11.09 11.86
N ALA A 33 7.09 11.17 12.56
CA ALA A 33 6.23 12.36 12.56
C ALA A 33 7.03 13.65 12.86
N GLY A 34 6.69 14.73 12.15
CA GLY A 34 7.34 16.04 12.31
C GLY A 34 7.99 16.60 11.04
N PHE A 35 8.10 15.82 9.96
CA PHE A 35 8.53 16.33 8.65
C PHE A 35 7.39 17.07 7.91
N PRO A 36 7.67 17.98 6.96
CA PRO A 36 6.63 18.71 6.25
C PRO A 36 5.58 17.79 5.60
N ASP A 37 4.30 18.16 5.68
CA ASP A 37 3.18 17.43 5.08
C ASP A 37 2.93 15.99 5.59
N TRP A 38 3.60 15.54 6.66
CA TRP A 38 3.44 14.19 7.20
C TRP A 38 1.98 13.82 7.51
N GLN A 39 1.18 14.78 8.01
CA GLN A 39 -0.25 14.56 8.30
C GLN A 39 -1.08 14.34 7.04
N GLN A 40 -0.78 15.07 5.96
CA GLN A 40 -1.47 14.91 4.68
C GLN A 40 -1.05 13.60 4.00
N ALA A 41 0.23 13.22 4.09
CA ALA A 41 0.71 11.94 3.62
C ALA A 41 -0.01 10.79 4.36
N LEU A 42 -0.09 10.87 5.68
CA LEU A 42 -0.80 9.89 6.51
C LEU A 42 -2.28 9.78 6.13
N PHE A 43 -2.97 10.91 5.96
CA PHE A 43 -4.36 10.92 5.49
C PHE A 43 -4.53 10.21 4.15
N HIS A 44 -3.66 10.47 3.17
CA HIS A 44 -3.74 9.81 1.87
C HIS A 44 -3.38 8.33 1.90
N ILE A 45 -2.49 7.91 2.81
CA ILE A 45 -2.20 6.50 3.07
C ILE A 45 -3.43 5.80 3.65
N ASP A 46 -4.08 6.39 4.66
CA ASP A 46 -5.31 5.84 5.24
C ASP A 46 -6.44 5.74 4.21
N GLU A 47 -6.58 6.75 3.33
CA GLU A 47 -7.52 6.73 2.21
C GLU A 47 -7.19 5.64 1.17
N ALA A 48 -5.90 5.42 0.88
CA ALA A 48 -5.45 4.35 0.00
C ALA A 48 -5.77 2.96 0.58
N MET A 49 -5.78 2.84 1.91
CA MET A 49 -6.10 1.62 2.65
C MET A 49 -7.58 1.53 3.06
N SER A 50 -8.41 2.47 2.63
CA SER A 50 -9.86 2.43 2.87
C SER A 50 -10.51 1.24 2.15
N TRP A 51 -11.65 0.80 2.66
CA TRP A 51 -12.38 -0.34 2.09
C TRP A 51 -12.79 -0.13 0.62
N GLU A 52 -13.07 1.10 0.20
CA GLU A 52 -13.34 1.42 -1.22
C GLU A 52 -12.09 1.25 -2.09
N SER A 53 -10.93 1.68 -1.58
CA SER A 53 -9.67 1.65 -2.32
C SER A 53 -9.07 0.24 -2.43
N VAL A 54 -9.11 -0.56 -1.36
CA VAL A 54 -8.59 -1.95 -1.39
C VAL A 54 -9.37 -2.87 -2.34
N ARG A 55 -10.60 -2.50 -2.73
CA ARG A 55 -11.41 -3.24 -3.71
C ARG A 55 -11.25 -2.72 -5.14
N ASN A 56 -10.53 -1.61 -5.33
CA ASN A 56 -10.32 -1.00 -6.63
C ASN A 56 -8.87 -0.53 -6.75
N LEU A 57 -8.03 -1.41 -7.31
CA LEU A 57 -6.59 -1.17 -7.47
C LEU A 57 -6.27 0.07 -8.31
N GLU A 58 -7.15 0.48 -9.24
CA GLU A 58 -6.97 1.72 -9.99
C GLU A 58 -7.08 2.96 -9.08
N VAL A 59 -8.08 2.96 -8.18
CA VAL A 59 -8.24 4.00 -7.17
C VAL A 59 -7.04 4.01 -6.23
N MET A 60 -6.60 2.85 -5.75
CA MET A 60 -5.43 2.75 -4.87
C MET A 60 -4.16 3.29 -5.57
N ARG A 61 -3.96 2.99 -6.86
CA ARG A 61 -2.85 3.54 -7.66
C ARG A 61 -2.93 5.07 -7.76
N GLN A 62 -4.11 5.63 -7.97
CA GLN A 62 -4.29 7.09 -7.99
C GLN A 62 -3.95 7.72 -6.64
N ARG A 63 -4.31 7.08 -5.52
CA ARG A 63 -3.95 7.54 -4.18
C ARG A 63 -2.44 7.46 -3.93
N LEU A 64 -1.77 6.42 -4.40
CA LEU A 64 -0.31 6.28 -4.32
C LEU A 64 0.42 7.45 -5.00
N LEU A 65 -0.08 7.95 -6.13
CA LEU A 65 0.49 9.13 -6.78
C LEU A 65 0.40 10.39 -5.89
N LEU A 66 -0.68 10.56 -5.14
CA LEU A 66 -0.84 11.66 -4.19
C LEU A 66 0.15 11.53 -3.03
N VAL A 67 0.26 10.33 -2.46
CA VAL A 67 1.22 10.03 -1.39
C VAL A 67 2.65 10.32 -1.85
N ARG A 68 3.04 9.83 -3.03
CA ARG A 68 4.36 10.08 -3.61
C ARG A 68 4.64 11.56 -3.80
N ASN A 69 3.65 12.32 -4.27
CA ASN A 69 3.82 13.77 -4.46
C ASN A 69 4.03 14.48 -3.11
N LYS A 70 3.37 14.05 -2.04
CA LYS A 70 3.57 14.61 -0.68
C LYS A 70 4.92 14.23 -0.09
N LEU A 71 5.42 13.04 -0.38
CA LEU A 71 6.68 12.52 0.15
C LEU A 71 7.93 12.87 -0.70
N ARG A 72 7.80 13.77 -1.70
CA ARG A 72 8.90 14.12 -2.62
C ARG A 72 9.80 15.26 -2.14
N HIS A 73 9.46 15.93 -1.04
CA HIS A 73 10.15 17.13 -0.59
C HIS A 73 11.39 16.84 0.26
N ALA A 74 12.32 17.79 0.32
CA ALA A 74 13.48 17.71 1.21
C ALA A 74 13.02 17.66 2.68
N GLY A 75 13.64 16.77 3.47
CA GLY A 75 13.31 16.58 4.88
C GLY A 75 12.38 15.40 5.18
N VAL A 76 11.95 14.66 4.15
CA VAL A 76 11.33 13.34 4.35
C VAL A 76 12.43 12.34 4.76
N PRO A 77 12.22 11.56 5.84
CA PRO A 77 13.19 10.55 6.29
C PRO A 77 13.43 9.47 5.24
N ASP A 78 14.68 8.99 5.15
CA ASP A 78 15.07 7.95 4.19
C ASP A 78 14.26 6.65 4.37
N ASP A 79 13.93 6.28 5.62
CA ASP A 79 13.11 5.10 5.92
C ASP A 79 11.70 5.22 5.30
N VAL A 80 11.10 6.41 5.33
CA VAL A 80 9.79 6.67 4.72
C VAL A 80 9.89 6.57 3.19
N VAL A 81 10.99 7.06 2.61
CA VAL A 81 11.25 6.95 1.16
C VAL A 81 11.43 5.50 0.76
N ALA A 82 12.19 4.71 1.52
CA ALA A 82 12.38 3.27 1.25
C ALA A 82 11.04 2.51 1.30
N CYS A 83 10.22 2.75 2.33
CA CYS A 83 8.90 2.13 2.43
C CYS A 83 7.97 2.54 1.27
N LEU A 84 8.08 3.77 0.78
CA LEU A 84 7.30 4.25 -0.37
C LEU A 84 7.71 3.52 -1.66
N GLU A 85 9.01 3.30 -1.87
CA GLU A 85 9.51 2.55 -3.02
C GLU A 85 9.08 1.07 -2.96
N ASP A 86 9.04 0.47 -1.76
CA ASP A 86 8.49 -0.87 -1.58
C ASP A 86 7.00 -0.94 -1.98
N VAL A 87 6.20 0.05 -1.56
CA VAL A 87 4.79 0.15 -1.98
C VAL A 87 4.66 0.32 -3.50
N ASN A 88 5.53 1.12 -4.13
CA ASN A 88 5.54 1.28 -5.59
C ASN A 88 5.81 -0.07 -6.29
N ALA A 89 6.84 -0.81 -5.85
CA ALA A 89 7.21 -2.08 -6.43
C ALA A 89 6.09 -3.12 -6.31
N VAL A 90 5.50 -3.27 -5.12
CA VAL A 90 4.43 -4.25 -4.89
C VAL A 90 3.13 -3.84 -5.58
N MET A 91 2.86 -2.54 -5.73
CA MET A 91 1.73 -2.05 -6.54
C MET A 91 1.88 -2.45 -8.01
N ASP A 92 3.07 -2.27 -8.60
CA ASP A 92 3.33 -2.65 -9.98
C ASP A 92 3.21 -4.18 -10.18
N GLU A 93 3.74 -4.98 -9.24
CA GLU A 93 3.56 -6.44 -9.23
C GLU A 93 2.09 -6.84 -9.15
N THR A 94 1.32 -6.18 -8.27
CA THR A 94 -0.12 -6.45 -8.10
C THR A 94 -0.89 -6.14 -9.39
N LEU A 95 -0.59 -5.02 -10.05
CA LEU A 95 -1.24 -4.63 -11.30
C LEU A 95 -0.86 -5.55 -12.46
N GLU A 96 0.36 -6.10 -12.46
CA GLU A 96 0.79 -7.13 -13.41
C GLU A 96 0.04 -8.44 -13.17
N ALA A 97 -0.04 -8.91 -11.93
CA ALA A 97 -0.81 -10.10 -11.56
C ALA A 97 -2.29 -9.97 -11.96
N LEU A 98 -2.90 -8.79 -11.76
CA LEU A 98 -4.26 -8.50 -12.21
C LEU A 98 -4.38 -8.59 -13.75
N ARG A 99 -3.42 -8.00 -14.49
CA ARG A 99 -3.40 -8.06 -15.96
C ARG A 99 -3.23 -9.49 -16.49
N ASN A 100 -2.50 -10.33 -15.77
CA ASN A 100 -2.25 -11.73 -16.12
C ASN A 100 -3.41 -12.66 -15.71
N GLY A 101 -4.39 -12.16 -14.93
CA GLY A 101 -5.51 -12.96 -14.41
C GLY A 101 -5.11 -13.89 -13.25
N GLU A 102 -4.03 -13.56 -12.54
CA GLU A 102 -3.56 -14.30 -11.37
C GLU A 102 -4.35 -13.94 -10.09
N ILE A 103 -5.01 -12.77 -10.12
CA ILE A 103 -5.91 -12.25 -9.07
C ILE A 103 -7.13 -11.60 -9.72
N ASP A 104 -8.27 -11.60 -9.00
CA ASP A 104 -9.57 -11.05 -9.42
C ASP A 104 -9.91 -9.73 -8.73
#